data_AF-A0A656G4L7-F1
#
_entry.id   AF-A0A656G4L7-F1
#
_cell.length_a   1.000
_cell.length_b   1.000
_cell.length_c   1.000
_cell.angle_alpha   90.00
_cell.angle_beta   90.00
_cell.angle_gamma   90.00
#
_symmetry.space_group_name_H-M   'P 1'
#
loop_
_entity.id
_entity.type
_entity.pdbx_description
1 polymer ?
#
loop_
_entity_poly.entity_id
_entity_poly.type
_entity_poly.pdbx_seq_one_letter_code
_entity_poly.pdbx_strand_id
1 'polypeptide(L)' 'MEPAPRPGYIWARGYWHWNGQRFVPVHGHWEAERPGYHYVHPHWESAGDGWHWHAGVWLN' A
#
# COMPACT_ATOMS: atom_id res chain seq x y z
N MET A 1 -12.07 3.98 -6.26
CA MET A 1 -11.78 4.24 -7.68
C MET A 1 -10.30 4.56 -7.77
N GLU A 2 -9.53 3.76 -8.50
CA GLU A 2 -8.12 4.08 -8.75
C GLU A 2 -8.05 5.25 -9.74
N PRO A 3 -7.26 6.29 -9.45
CA PRO A 3 -7.08 7.40 -10.38
C PRO A 3 -6.33 6.93 -11.64
N ALA A 4 -6.51 7.67 -12.74
CA ALA A 4 -5.90 7.34 -14.01
C ALA A 4 -4.36 7.22 -13.89
N PRO A 5 -3.73 6.20 -14.50
CA PRO A 5 -2.29 5.99 -14.41
C PRO A 5 -1.51 7.25 -14.81
N ARG A 6 -0.48 7.59 -14.04
CA ARG A 6 0.41 8.71 -14.32
C ARG A 6 1.79 8.16 -14.67
N PRO A 7 2.37 8.48 -15.85
CA PRO A 7 3.68 7.96 -16.24
C PRO A 7 4.74 8.27 -15.19
N GLY A 8 5.50 7.26 -14.76
CA GLY A 8 6.53 7.39 -13.72
C GLY A 8 5.97 7.46 -12.30
N TYR A 9 4.69 7.18 -12.08
CA TYR A 9 4.07 7.11 -10.76
C TYR A 9 3.11 5.93 -10.64
N ILE A 10 3.07 5.32 -9.47
CA ILE A 10 2.13 4.26 -9.12
C ILE A 10 1.19 4.79 -8.04
N TRP A 11 -0.10 4.47 -8.16
CA TRP A 11 -1.07 4.84 -7.15
C TRP A 11 -1.01 3.85 -5.98
N ALA A 12 -0.49 4.28 -4.84
CA ALA A 12 -0.64 3.54 -3.59
C ALA A 12 -2.09 3.66 -3.12
N ARG A 13 -2.78 2.53 -2.95
CA ARG A 13 -4.18 2.51 -2.48
C ARG A 13 -4.21 2.95 -1.02
N GLY A 14 -5.30 3.64 -0.64
CA GLY A 14 -5.51 3.97 0.77
C GLY A 14 -5.70 2.71 1.60
N TYR A 15 -5.22 2.73 2.84
CA TYR A 15 -5.22 1.60 3.75
C TYR A 15 -5.44 2.05 5.19
N TRP A 16 -5.82 1.11 6.06
CA TRP A 16 -5.87 1.34 7.49
C TRP A 16 -4.51 1.02 8.10
N HIS A 17 -3.88 2.00 8.72
CA HIS A 17 -2.60 1.83 9.40
C HIS A 17 -2.81 1.71 10.91
N TRP A 18 -2.21 0.70 11.53
CA TRP A 18 -2.17 0.61 12.99
C TRP A 18 -1.05 1.48 13.54
N ASN A 19 -1.38 2.55 14.28
CA ASN A 19 -0.38 3.48 14.82
C ASN A 19 0.13 3.12 16.23
N GLY A 20 -0.21 1.93 16.75
CA GLY A 20 0.08 1.52 18.13
C GLY A 20 -1.06 1.74 19.13
N GLN A 21 -2.09 2.51 18.76
CA GLN A 21 -3.29 2.72 19.59
C GLN A 21 -4.59 2.48 18.84
N ARG A 22 -4.66 2.88 17.56
CA ARG A 22 -5.87 2.75 16.74
C ARG A 22 -5.51 2.59 15.27
N PHE A 23 -6.47 2.09 14.50
CA PHE A 23 -6.41 2.16 13.05
C PHE A 23 -6.70 3.59 12.59
N VAL A 24 -5.76 4.17 11.84
CA VAL A 24 -5.91 5.47 11.19
C VAL A 24 -6.02 5.29 9.69
N PRO A 25 -6.92 6.02 9.01
CA PRO A 25 -7.04 5.94 7.56
C PRO A 25 -5.83 6.64 6.93
N VAL A 26 -5.12 5.93 6.05
CA VAL A 26 -4.13 6.49 5.15
C VAL A 26 -4.80 6.64 3.80
N HIS A 27 -4.91 7.87 3.31
CA HIS A 27 -5.44 8.13 1.98
C HIS A 27 -4.47 7.61 0.93
N GLY A 28 -5.01 7.14 -0.19
CA GLY A 28 -4.17 6.76 -1.31
C GLY A 28 -3.37 7.96 -1.83
N HIS A 29 -2.18 7.69 -2.34
CA HIS A 29 -1.24 8.71 -2.80
C HIS A 29 -0.42 8.20 -3.99
N TRP A 30 0.19 9.12 -4.71
CA TRP A 30 1.11 8.79 -5.79
C TRP A 30 2.50 8.52 -5.22
N GLU A 31 3.04 7.35 -5.53
CA GLU A 31 4.44 6.99 -5.30
C GLU A 31 5.21 7.12 -6.61
N ALA A 32 6.46 7.59 -6.55
CA ALA A 32 7.31 7.63 -7.73
C ALA A 32 7.67 6.20 -8.16
N GLU A 33 7.44 5.89 -9.44
CA GLU A 33 7.80 4.60 -10.02
C GLU A 33 9.32 4.38 -9.95
N ARG A 34 9.72 3.20 -9.51
CA ARG A 34 11.12 2.78 -9.47
C ARG A 34 11.37 1.81 -10.62
N PRO A 35 12.13 2.21 -11.66
CA PRO A 35 12.41 1.33 -12.79
C PRO A 35 13.06 0.03 -12.34
N GLY A 36 12.55 -1.10 -12.82
CA GLY A 36 13.01 -2.45 -12.43
C GLY A 36 12.34 -3.02 -11.18
N TYR A 37 11.53 -2.24 -10.46
CA TYR A 37 10.83 -2.72 -9.27
C TYR A 37 9.33 -2.90 -9.51
N HIS A 38 8.76 -3.93 -8.90
CA HIS A 38 7.32 -4.12 -8.79
C HIS A 38 6.81 -3.56 -7.46
N TYR A 39 5.83 -2.67 -7.51
CA TYR A 39 5.18 -2.16 -6.32
C TYR A 39 4.08 -3.10 -5.87
N VAL A 40 4.20 -3.62 -4.66
CA VAL A 40 3.14 -4.38 -4.00
C VAL A 40 2.36 -3.44 -3.10
N HIS A 41 1.06 -3.36 -3.32
CA HIS A 41 0.20 -2.49 -2.54
C HIS A 41 0.13 -2.93 -1.07
N PRO A 42 0.05 -1.97 -0.14
CA PRO A 42 -0.24 -2.26 1.25
C PRO A 42 -1.56 -3.03 1.38
N HIS A 43 -1.58 -4.13 2.12
CA HIS A 43 -2.80 -4.91 2.33
C HIS A 43 -2.80 -5.63 3.67
N TRP A 44 -4.00 -5.93 4.14
CA TRP A 44 -4.22 -6.80 5.28
C TRP A 44 -4.49 -8.20 4.77
N GLU A 45 -3.71 -9.17 5.24
CA GLU A 45 -3.90 -10.58 4.97
C GLU A 45 -4.53 -11.25 6.19
N SER A 46 -5.56 -12.07 5.99
CA SER A 46 -6.16 -12.87 7.07
C SER A 46 -5.34 -14.14 7.26
N ALA A 47 -4.64 -14.25 8.39
CA ALA A 47 -3.92 -15.44 8.82
C ALA A 47 -4.70 -16.15 9.94
N GLY A 48 -4.40 -17.42 10.21
CA GLY A 48 -5.12 -18.22 11.22
C GLY A 48 -5.09 -17.65 12.64
N ASP A 49 -4.14 -16.75 12.93
CA ASP A 49 -3.95 -16.03 14.18
C ASP A 49 -4.47 -14.58 14.14
N GLY A 50 -5.05 -14.11 13.02
CA GLY A 50 -5.67 -12.79 12.93
C GLY A 50 -5.44 -12.09 11.59
N TRP A 51 -5.23 -10.77 11.65
CA TRP A 51 -4.94 -9.95 10.48
C TRP A 51 -3.49 -9.51 10.51
N HIS A 52 -2.74 -9.82 9.46
CA HIS A 52 -1.34 -9.44 9.29
C HIS A 52 -1.23 -8.27 8.34
N TRP A 53 -0.43 -7.27 8.74
CA TRP A 53 -0.20 -6.08 7.94
C TRP A 53 0.97 -6.29 6.99
N HIS A 54 0.70 -6.21 5.69
CA HIS A 54 1.74 -6.14 4.67
C HIS A 54 1.88 -4.69 4.23
N ALA A 55 2.98 -4.06 4.66
CA ALA A 55 3.31 -2.72 4.21
C ALA A 55 3.51 -2.70 2.69
N GLY A 56 3.25 -1.55 2.06
CA GLY A 56 3.57 -1.38 0.64
C GLY A 56 5.08 -1.46 0.44
N VAL A 57 5.52 -2.39 -0.40
CA VAL A 57 6.94 -2.66 -0.63
C VAL A 57 7.28 -2.61 -2.11
N TRP A 58 8.51 -2.21 -2.41
CA TRP A 58 9.10 -2.32 -3.72
C TRP A 58 9.91 -3.60 -3.78
N LEU A 59 9.51 -4.54 -4.63
CA LEU A 59 10.24 -5.78 -4.91
C LEU A 59 11.04 -5.62 -6.19
N ASN A 60 12.24 -6.22 -6.27
CA ASN A 60 13.10 -6.27 -7.47
C ASN A 60 13.27 -7.73 -7.90
#